data_AF-A0A7C2SPD8-F1
#
_entry.id   AF-A0A7C2SPD8-F1
#
_cell.length_a   1.000
_cell.length_b   1.000
_cell.length_c   1.000
_cell.angle_alpha   90.00
_cell.angle_beta   90.00
_cell.angle_gamma   90.00
#
_symmetry.space_group_name_H-M   'P 1'
#
loop_
_entity.id
_entity.type
_entity.pdbx_description
1 polymer ?
#
loop_
_entity_poly.entity_id
_entity_poly.type
_entity_poly.pdbx_seq_one_letter_code
_entity_poly.pdbx_strand_id
1 'polypeptide(L)'
;HLPTGGRVFISVRKEDRPAAVGVARDLAAHGFDIVATRGTAASLQEAGVACSVVNKVIEGRPHIVDMIKNDDIDLIVNTTSGSRQALADSFSIRREALHHKVAYFTTIAGARATCQALKHLAEEADVNRLQDLHEGLNA
;
A
#
# COMPACT_ATOMS: atom_id res chain seq x y z
N HIS A 1 -8.03 -1.74 10.51
CA HIS A 1 -8.82 -2.58 9.58
C HIS A 1 -7.99 -2.75 8.33
N LEU A 2 -7.82 -3.98 7.84
CA LEU A 2 -7.14 -4.22 6.57
C LEU A 2 -8.21 -4.29 5.48
N PRO A 3 -8.22 -3.38 4.48
CA PRO A 3 -9.23 -3.40 3.43
C PRO A 3 -9.06 -4.65 2.57
N THR A 4 -10.17 -5.23 2.11
CA THR A 4 -10.20 -6.39 1.19
C THR A 4 -10.46 -6.00 -0.27
N GLY A 5 -10.61 -4.70 -0.54
CA GLY A 5 -10.80 -4.11 -1.86
C GLY A 5 -10.81 -2.58 -1.75
N GLY A 6 -11.11 -1.90 -2.86
CA GLY A 6 -11.13 -0.43 -2.93
C GLY A 6 -9.94 0.11 -3.71
N ARG A 7 -9.39 1.26 -3.31
CA ARG A 7 -8.33 1.94 -4.05
C ARG A 7 -7.03 2.02 -3.27
N VAL A 8 -5.93 1.63 -3.90
CA VAL A 8 -4.58 1.71 -3.34
C VAL A 8 -3.79 2.85 -3.97
N PHE A 9 -3.16 3.66 -3.12
CA PHE A 9 -2.14 4.61 -3.54
C PHE A 9 -0.73 4.03 -3.36
N ILE A 10 0.06 4.01 -4.44
CA ILE A 10 1.46 3.55 -4.45
C ILE A 10 2.39 4.69 -4.84
N SER A 11 3.30 5.06 -3.95
CA SER A 11 4.35 6.04 -4.22
C SER A 11 5.66 5.61 -3.58
N VAL A 12 6.59 5.15 -4.40
CA VAL A 12 7.85 4.55 -3.94
C VAL A 12 9.05 5.27 -4.52
N ARG A 13 10.18 5.23 -3.79
CA ARG A 13 11.48 5.66 -4.33
C ARG A 13 11.87 4.79 -5.52
N LYS A 14 12.77 5.30 -6.37
CA LYS A 14 13.10 4.68 -7.67
C LYS A 14 13.62 3.26 -7.51
N GLU A 15 14.41 3.02 -6.47
CA GLU A 15 15.06 1.74 -6.16
C GLU A 15 14.04 0.64 -5.81
N ASP A 16 12.89 1.04 -5.28
CA ASP A 16 11.83 0.10 -4.86
C ASP A 16 10.83 -0.21 -5.98
N ARG A 17 10.88 0.50 -7.11
CA ARG A 17 9.90 0.35 -8.21
C ARG A 17 9.81 -1.08 -8.75
N PRO A 18 10.92 -1.81 -9.00
CA PRO A 18 10.82 -3.19 -9.47
C PRO A 18 10.05 -4.09 -8.48
N ALA A 19 10.27 -3.88 -7.18
CA ALA A 19 9.59 -4.64 -6.15
C ALA A 19 8.13 -4.21 -5.96
N ALA A 20 7.82 -2.94 -6.19
CA ALA A 20 6.46 -2.39 -6.16
C ALA A 20 5.57 -2.91 -7.30
N VAL A 21 6.14 -3.29 -8.46
CA VAL A 21 5.39 -3.95 -9.53
C VAL A 21 4.74 -5.24 -9.03
N GLY A 22 5.47 -6.06 -8.27
CA GLY A 22 4.92 -7.30 -7.69
C GLY A 22 3.76 -7.03 -6.73
N VAL A 23 3.96 -6.07 -5.82
CA VAL A 23 2.92 -5.62 -4.86
C VAL A 23 1.68 -5.10 -5.60
N ALA A 24 1.87 -4.29 -6.63
CA ALA A 24 0.77 -3.75 -7.43
C ALA A 24 0.00 -4.86 -8.15
N ARG A 25 0.68 -5.86 -8.73
CA ARG A 25 0.02 -7.01 -9.36
C ARG A 25 -0.81 -7.82 -8.37
N ASP A 26 -0.25 -8.12 -7.20
CA ASP A 26 -0.97 -8.85 -6.15
C ASP A 26 -2.23 -8.08 -5.72
N LEU A 27 -2.10 -6.77 -5.43
CA LEU A 27 -3.24 -5.94 -5.04
C LEU A 27 -4.30 -5.84 -6.15
N ALA A 28 -3.90 -5.65 -7.40
CA ALA A 28 -4.82 -5.65 -8.53
C ALA A 28 -5.56 -6.99 -8.67
N ALA A 29 -4.87 -8.11 -8.45
CA ALA A 29 -5.49 -9.45 -8.45
C ALA A 29 -6.51 -9.63 -7.30
N HIS A 30 -6.36 -8.87 -6.20
CA HIS A 30 -7.33 -8.79 -5.11
C HIS A 30 -8.43 -7.73 -5.34
N GLY A 31 -8.55 -7.17 -6.55
CA GLY A 31 -9.62 -6.24 -6.92
C GLY A 31 -9.39 -4.79 -6.50
N PHE A 32 -8.16 -4.40 -6.19
CA PHE A 32 -7.84 -3.00 -5.90
C PHE A 32 -7.62 -2.17 -7.17
N ASP A 33 -8.19 -0.97 -7.19
CA ASP A 33 -7.84 0.08 -8.15
C ASP A 33 -6.51 0.71 -7.77
N ILE A 34 -5.55 0.77 -8.71
CA ILE A 34 -4.22 1.33 -8.42
C ILE A 34 -4.12 2.78 -8.87
N VAL A 35 -3.66 3.62 -7.94
CA VAL A 35 -3.30 5.02 -8.20
C VAL A 35 -1.86 5.24 -7.75
N ALA A 36 -1.06 5.94 -8.54
CA ALA A 36 0.35 6.14 -8.23
C ALA A 36 0.87 7.52 -8.62
N THR A 37 1.94 7.98 -7.96
CA THR A 37 2.64 9.19 -8.42
C THR A 37 3.28 8.94 -9.78
N ARG A 38 3.42 9.99 -10.59
CA ARG A 38 3.87 9.90 -12.01
C ARG A 38 5.05 8.96 -12.23
N GLY A 39 6.08 9.07 -11.40
CA GLY A 39 7.27 8.22 -11.51
C GLY A 39 7.00 6.75 -11.23
N THR A 40 6.24 6.44 -10.18
CA THR A 40 5.84 5.07 -9.85
C THR A 40 4.89 4.53 -10.91
N ALA A 41 3.89 5.31 -11.32
CA ALA A 41 2.92 4.93 -12.34
C ALA A 41 3.57 4.54 -13.65
N ALA A 42 4.56 5.31 -14.13
CA ALA A 42 5.30 4.98 -15.35
C ALA A 42 5.92 3.58 -15.30
N SER A 43 6.59 3.23 -14.19
CA SER A 43 7.20 1.90 -14.03
C SER A 43 6.19 0.77 -13.84
N LEU A 44 5.01 1.06 -13.28
CA LEU A 44 3.92 0.08 -13.18
C LEU A 44 3.31 -0.19 -14.57
N GLN A 45 3.01 0.88 -15.32
CA GLN A 45 2.43 0.80 -16.66
C GLN A 45 3.38 0.13 -17.66
N GLU A 46 4.68 0.43 -17.60
CA GLU A 46 5.71 -0.25 -18.40
C GLU A 46 5.73 -1.77 -18.14
N ALA A 47 5.42 -2.19 -16.91
CA ALA A 47 5.31 -3.60 -16.54
C ALA A 47 3.91 -4.20 -16.79
N GLY A 48 3.02 -3.48 -17.48
CA GLY A 48 1.67 -3.94 -17.84
C GLY A 48 0.64 -3.87 -16.71
N VAL A 49 0.92 -3.14 -15.62
CA VAL A 49 -0.02 -2.95 -14.51
C VAL A 49 -0.86 -1.70 -14.77
N ALA A 50 -2.18 -1.86 -14.83
CA ALA A 50 -3.11 -0.74 -14.97
C ALA A 50 -3.08 0.12 -13.70
N CYS A 51 -2.81 1.42 -13.85
CA CYS A 51 -2.90 2.38 -12.76
C CYS A 51 -3.19 3.79 -13.26
N SER A 52 -3.88 4.58 -12.44
CA SER A 52 -4.09 6.01 -12.66
C SER A 52 -2.96 6.85 -12.03
N VAL A 53 -2.69 8.02 -12.60
CA VAL A 53 -1.67 8.95 -12.07
C VAL A 53 -2.33 9.95 -11.13
N VAL A 54 -1.71 10.20 -9.96
CA VAL A 54 -2.09 11.29 -9.04
C VAL A 54 -0.91 12.21 -8.78
N ASN A 55 -1.23 13.50 -8.59
CA ASN A 55 -0.26 14.51 -8.21
C ASN A 55 0.18 14.37 -6.74
N LYS A 56 1.45 14.69 -6.48
CA LYS A 56 1.91 15.04 -5.13
C LYS A 56 1.33 16.39 -4.69
N VAL A 57 1.43 16.69 -3.39
CA VAL A 57 0.94 17.95 -2.81
C VAL A 57 1.48 19.17 -3.56
N ILE A 58 2.76 19.15 -3.93
CA ILE A 58 3.43 20.25 -4.66
C ILE A 58 3.11 20.32 -6.16
N GLU A 59 2.54 19.27 -6.73
CA GLU A 59 2.32 19.14 -8.19
C GLU A 59 0.97 19.73 -8.63
N GLY A 60 0.17 20.26 -7.69
CA GLY A 60 -1.13 20.88 -7.95
C GLY A 60 -2.31 19.94 -7.72
N ARG A 61 -3.53 20.46 -7.89
CA ARG A 61 -4.78 19.77 -7.56
C ARG A 61 -5.43 19.05 -8.77
N PRO A 62 -6.19 17.96 -8.55
CA PRO A 62 -6.31 17.22 -7.28
C PRO A 62 -5.03 16.43 -6.96
N HIS A 63 -4.65 16.36 -5.68
CA HIS A 63 -3.48 15.61 -5.22
C HIS A 63 -3.85 14.52 -4.21
N ILE A 64 -2.91 13.62 -3.91
CA ILE A 64 -3.15 12.47 -3.01
C ILE A 64 -3.76 12.85 -1.65
N VAL A 65 -3.37 13.97 -1.04
CA VAL A 65 -3.97 14.41 0.24
C VAL A 65 -5.45 14.76 0.10
N ASP A 66 -5.90 15.24 -1.06
CA ASP A 66 -7.31 15.53 -1.30
C ASP A 66 -8.10 14.21 -1.42
N MET A 67 -7.54 13.23 -2.13
CA MET A 67 -8.14 11.90 -2.27
C MET A 67 -8.28 11.19 -0.92
N ILE A 68 -7.26 11.27 -0.05
CA ILE A 68 -7.37 10.71 1.31
C ILE A 68 -8.48 11.39 2.10
N LYS A 69 -8.60 12.73 1.98
CA LYS A 69 -9.66 13.51 2.68
C LYS A 69 -11.07 13.20 2.20
N ASN A 70 -11.20 12.79 0.95
CA ASN A 70 -12.45 12.39 0.33
C ASN A 70 -12.77 10.89 0.57
N ASP A 71 -11.97 10.19 1.36
CA ASP A 71 -12.06 8.75 1.59
C ASP A 71 -11.96 7.92 0.29
N ASP A 72 -11.26 8.44 -0.73
CA ASP A 72 -11.04 7.78 -2.02
C ASP A 72 -9.91 6.73 -1.95
N ILE A 73 -9.20 6.59 -0.82
CA ILE A 73 -8.02 5.73 -0.68
C ILE A 73 -8.15 4.83 0.55
N ASP A 74 -8.11 3.52 0.34
CA ASP A 74 -8.24 2.51 1.39
C ASP A 74 -6.88 1.99 1.89
N LEU A 75 -5.89 1.99 1.01
CA LEU A 75 -4.55 1.46 1.28
C LEU A 75 -3.47 2.36 0.68
N ILE A 76 -2.38 2.57 1.43
CA ILE A 76 -1.24 3.36 0.99
C ILE A 76 0.04 2.53 1.12
N VAL A 77 0.81 2.45 0.03
CA VAL A 77 2.19 1.97 0.02
C VAL A 77 3.10 3.14 -0.32
N ASN A 78 3.79 3.67 0.67
CA ASN A 78 4.67 4.82 0.51
C ASN A 78 6.10 4.47 0.93
N THR A 79 7.08 4.64 0.05
CA THR A 79 8.49 4.63 0.44
C THR A 79 9.13 5.96 0.09
N THR A 80 9.82 6.58 1.06
CA THR A 80 10.44 7.89 0.87
C THR A 80 11.91 7.74 0.52
N SER A 81 12.39 8.62 -0.37
CA SER A 81 13.81 8.93 -0.44
C SER A 81 14.15 9.91 0.69
N GLY A 82 15.39 9.92 1.19
CA GLY A 82 15.81 10.79 2.29
C GLY A 82 15.86 12.30 1.94
N SER A 83 15.40 12.70 0.76
CA SER A 83 15.37 14.11 0.35
C SER A 83 14.37 14.91 1.19
N ARG A 84 14.70 16.17 1.50
CA ARG A 84 13.86 17.06 2.31
C ARG A 84 12.43 17.17 1.75
N GLN A 85 12.30 17.27 0.43
CA GLN A 85 11.00 17.39 -0.21
C GLN A 85 10.17 16.11 -0.08
N ALA A 86 10.79 14.93 -0.34
CA ALA A 86 10.08 13.66 -0.21
C ALA A 86 9.62 13.40 1.24
N LEU A 87 10.42 13.82 2.23
CA LEU A 87 10.05 13.74 3.64
C LEU A 87 8.85 14.64 3.97
N ALA A 88 8.82 15.88 3.46
CA ALA A 88 7.70 16.80 3.67
C ALA A 88 6.40 16.26 3.03
N ASP A 89 6.45 15.81 1.78
CA ASP A 89 5.29 15.22 1.09
C ASP A 89 4.78 13.98 1.84
N SER A 90 5.71 13.09 2.23
CA SER A 90 5.36 11.85 2.95
C SER A 90 4.82 12.13 4.36
N PHE A 91 5.23 13.22 4.99
CA PHE A 91 4.69 13.65 6.28
C PHE A 91 3.20 14.02 6.16
N SER A 92 2.83 14.82 5.15
CA SER A 92 1.44 15.19 4.91
C SER A 92 0.56 13.97 4.59
N ILE A 93 1.04 13.07 3.73
CA ILE A 93 0.30 11.84 3.38
C ILE A 93 0.10 10.98 4.63
N ARG A 94 1.16 10.74 5.42
CA ARG A 94 1.09 9.92 6.63
C ARG A 94 0.14 10.50 7.67
N ARG A 95 0.17 11.83 7.86
CA ARG A 95 -0.70 12.52 8.81
C ARG A 95 -2.17 12.32 8.45
N GLU A 96 -2.52 12.53 7.19
CA GLU A 96 -3.92 12.41 6.73
C GLU A 96 -4.37 10.95 6.72
N ALA A 97 -3.50 10.02 6.30
CA ALA A 97 -3.78 8.59 6.39
C ALA A 97 -4.11 8.15 7.83
N LEU A 98 -3.37 8.66 8.82
CA LEU A 98 -3.62 8.38 10.23
C LEU A 98 -4.95 8.96 10.71
N HIS A 99 -5.29 10.20 10.31
CA HIS A 99 -6.56 10.83 10.65
C HIS A 99 -7.76 10.08 10.08
N HIS A 100 -7.64 9.61 8.83
CA HIS A 100 -8.70 8.87 8.12
C HIS A 100 -8.66 7.36 8.35
N LYS A 101 -7.74 6.86 9.21
CA LYS A 101 -7.57 5.43 9.53
C LYS A 101 -7.32 4.54 8.31
N VAL A 102 -6.66 5.10 7.29
CA VAL A 102 -6.26 4.40 6.06
C VAL A 102 -5.07 3.49 6.37
N ALA A 103 -5.09 2.26 5.85
CA ALA A 103 -3.97 1.33 6.02
C ALA A 103 -2.72 1.87 5.33
N TYR A 104 -1.63 2.07 6.08
CA TYR A 104 -0.44 2.78 5.59
C TYR A 104 0.84 1.99 5.83
N PHE A 105 1.59 1.71 4.76
CA PHE A 105 2.83 0.94 4.79
C PHE A 105 4.01 1.77 4.30
N THR A 106 5.07 1.82 5.10
CA THR A 106 6.31 2.58 4.82
C THR A 106 7.39 1.78 4.10
N THR A 107 7.17 0.49 3.88
CA THR A 107 8.15 -0.45 3.32
C THR A 107 7.49 -1.40 2.33
N ILE A 108 8.27 -1.81 1.33
CA ILE A 108 7.84 -2.86 0.39
C ILE A 108 7.59 -4.19 1.12
N ALA A 109 8.40 -4.51 2.14
CA ALA A 109 8.24 -5.74 2.91
C ALA A 109 6.87 -5.78 3.63
N GLY A 110 6.46 -4.67 4.26
CA GLY A 110 5.14 -4.57 4.89
C GLY A 110 3.99 -4.66 3.87
N ALA A 111 4.16 -4.05 2.69
CA ALA A 111 3.16 -4.18 1.62
C ALA A 111 3.05 -5.62 1.09
N ARG A 112 4.17 -6.34 0.94
CA ARG A 112 4.17 -7.76 0.54
C ARG A 112 3.51 -8.65 1.58
N ALA A 113 3.86 -8.47 2.86
CA ALA A 113 3.23 -9.22 3.96
C ALA A 113 1.71 -8.98 3.99
N THR A 114 1.27 -7.77 3.67
CA THR A 114 -0.15 -7.43 3.55
C THR A 114 -0.82 -8.17 2.40
N CYS A 115 -0.18 -8.23 1.23
CA CYS A 115 -0.70 -9.03 0.11
C CYS A 115 -0.82 -10.51 0.49
N GLN A 116 0.14 -11.06 1.25
CA GLN A 116 0.05 -12.43 1.76
C GLN A 116 -1.10 -12.60 2.76
N ALA A 117 -1.30 -11.65 3.67
CA ALA A 117 -2.42 -11.67 4.61
C ALA A 117 -3.76 -11.64 3.85
N LEU A 118 -3.90 -10.81 2.81
CA LEU A 118 -5.11 -10.74 1.98
C LEU A 118 -5.45 -12.07 1.29
N LYS A 119 -4.44 -12.87 0.92
CA LYS A 119 -4.64 -14.21 0.35
C LYS A 119 -5.28 -15.17 1.35
N HIS A 120 -4.84 -15.13 2.62
CA HIS A 120 -5.33 -16.03 3.67
C HIS A 120 -6.60 -15.53 4.36
N LEU A 121 -6.92 -14.23 4.27
CA LEU A 121 -8.15 -13.66 4.82
C LEU A 121 -9.43 -14.22 4.16
N ALA A 122 -9.31 -14.79 2.95
CA ALA A 122 -10.38 -15.49 2.28
C ALA A 122 -10.55 -16.95 2.75
N GLU A 123 -9.57 -17.49 3.48
CA GLU A 123 -9.57 -18.85 4.02
C GLU A 123 -10.15 -18.82 5.44
N GLU A 124 -10.87 -19.87 5.84
CA GLU A 124 -11.36 -19.98 7.23
C GLU A 124 -10.15 -20.00 8.18
N ALA A 125 -10.12 -19.05 9.11
CA ALA A 125 -9.05 -18.96 10.09
C ALA A 125 -9.13 -20.17 11.04
N ASP A 126 -8.11 -21.02 11.00
CA ASP A 126 -7.99 -22.13 11.94
C ASP A 126 -7.65 -21.61 13.34
N VAL A 127 -8.41 -22.04 14.34
CA VAL A 127 -8.30 -21.54 15.71
C VAL A 127 -7.55 -22.54 16.56
N ASN A 128 -6.33 -22.19 16.95
CA ASN A 128 -5.50 -23.02 17.80
C ASN A 128 -5.60 -22.58 19.27
N ARG A 129 -5.72 -23.55 20.19
CA ARG A 129 -5.53 -23.26 21.62
C ARG A 129 -4.03 -23.14 21.89
N LEU A 130 -3.65 -22.22 22.78
CA LEU A 130 -2.25 -22.03 23.15
C LEU A 130 -1.64 -23.31 23.74
N GLN A 131 -2.45 -24.09 24.45
CA GLN A 131 -2.06 -25.39 25.02
C GLN A 131 -1.63 -26.38 23.93
N ASP A 132 -2.44 -26.52 22.88
CA ASP A 132 -2.19 -27.47 21.78
C ASP A 132 -0.87 -27.14 21.05
N LEU A 133 -0.57 -25.84 20.89
CA LEU A 133 0.71 -25.37 20.31
C LEU A 133 1.92 -25.68 21.20
N HIS A 134 1.77 -25.58 22.52
CA HIS A 134 2.85 -25.88 23.47
C HIS A 134 3.14 -27.38 23.57
N GLU A 135 2.12 -28.23 23.50
CA GLU A 135 2.29 -29.69 23.49
C GLU A 135 3.04 -30.15 22.24
N GLY A 136 2.74 -29.57 21.07
CA GLY A 136 3.42 -29.88 19.80
C GLY A 136 4.91 -29.48 19.73
N LEU A 137 5.41 -28.62 20.64
CA LEU A 137 6.83 -28.26 20.72
C LEU A 137 7.66 -29.27 21.54
N ASN A 138 7.00 -30.09 22.35
CA ASN A 138 7.63 -31.08 23.23
C ASN A 138 7.54 -32.52 22.67
N ALA A 139 6.98 -32.69 21.47
CA ALA A 139 6.88 -33.95 20.72
C ALA A 139 7.98 -34.04 19.65
#